data_AF-A0A7H9AS86-F1
#
_entry.id   AF-A0A7H9AS86-F1
#
_cell.length_a   1.000
_cell.length_b   1.000
_cell.length_c   1.000
_cell.angle_alpha   90.00
_cell.angle_beta   90.00
_cell.angle_gamma   90.00
#
_symmetry.space_group_name_H-M   'P 1'
#
loop_
_entity.id
_entity.type
_entity.pdbx_description
1 polymer ?
#
loop_
_entity_poly.entity_id
_entity_poly.type
_entity_poly.pdbx_seq_one_letter_code
_entity_poly.pdbx_strand_id
1 'polypeptide(L)'
;MLKSFLFFALFTSFIHIGNSQSLSASKIKILAKEKLPEALENFNDFLKIPNDGHYPIQVKNNLKWCDSVFSKLKFDTKILKTKGAPLLFAEKKISAKKKTVLFYLQIDGQPVDTSKWNQANPFVPVLKANKNSTWEIIDFDRLQTEFDPDW
;
A
#
# COMPACT_ATOMS: atom_id res chain seq x y z
N MET A 1 24.25 58.16 -42.59
CA MET A 1 24.88 57.15 -41.72
C MET A 1 23.93 56.79 -40.60
N LEU A 2 23.29 55.63 -40.65
CA LEU A 2 22.61 55.05 -39.48
C LEU A 2 22.72 53.52 -39.60
N LYS A 3 23.61 52.91 -38.81
CA LYS A 3 23.76 51.46 -38.74
C LYS A 3 22.76 50.94 -37.70
N SER A 4 21.72 50.26 -38.16
CA SER A 4 20.78 49.56 -37.29
C SER A 4 21.48 48.33 -36.69
N PHE A 5 21.68 48.32 -35.37
CA PHE A 5 22.09 47.13 -34.64
C PHE A 5 20.83 46.34 -34.26
N LEU A 6 20.57 45.22 -34.95
CA LEU A 6 19.59 44.24 -34.48
C LEU A 6 20.19 43.50 -33.27
N PHE A 7 19.66 43.77 -32.09
CA PHE A 7 19.98 43.04 -30.87
C PHE A 7 19.16 41.75 -30.86
N PHE A 8 19.78 40.62 -31.21
CA PHE A 8 19.14 39.31 -31.15
C PHE A 8 19.16 38.83 -29.69
N ALA A 9 18.09 39.07 -28.95
CA ALA A 9 17.94 38.56 -27.59
C ALA A 9 17.69 37.04 -27.66
N LEU A 10 18.75 36.27 -27.46
CA LEU A 10 18.69 34.81 -27.40
C LEU A 10 18.01 34.40 -26.07
N PHE A 11 16.70 34.16 -26.12
CA PHE A 11 15.98 33.53 -25.01
C PHE A 11 16.45 32.07 -24.88
N THR A 12 17.44 31.82 -24.03
CA THR A 12 17.82 30.48 -23.64
C THR A 12 16.76 29.94 -22.69
N SER A 13 15.80 29.21 -23.24
CA SER A 13 14.88 28.39 -22.47
C SER A 13 15.69 27.40 -21.64
N PHE A 14 15.88 27.68 -20.35
CA PHE A 14 16.38 26.70 -19.40
C PHE A 14 15.35 25.57 -19.32
N ILE A 15 15.60 24.50 -20.07
CA ILE A 15 14.88 23.24 -19.91
C ILE A 15 15.27 22.73 -18.53
N HIS A 16 14.42 23.01 -17.54
CA HIS A 16 14.48 22.33 -16.26
C HIS A 16 14.14 20.86 -16.53
N ILE A 17 15.18 20.04 -16.70
CA ILE A 17 15.05 18.59 -16.67
C ILE A 17 14.61 18.24 -15.25
N GLY A 18 13.28 18.08 -15.08
CA GLY A 18 12.73 17.58 -13.85
C GLY A 18 13.33 16.20 -13.59
N ASN A 19 14.01 16.06 -12.45
CA ASN A 19 14.45 14.75 -11.97
C ASN A 19 13.21 13.96 -11.55
N SER A 20 12.55 13.33 -12.52
CA SER A 20 11.58 12.27 -12.26
C SER A 20 12.31 11.05 -11.70
N GLN A 21 11.52 10.10 -11.20
CA GLN A 21 12.00 8.87 -10.58
C GLN A 21 13.14 8.23 -11.39
N SER A 22 14.22 7.83 -10.71
CA SER A 22 15.39 7.25 -11.38
C SER A 22 15.15 5.86 -11.97
N LEU A 23 14.02 5.23 -11.65
CA LEU A 23 13.65 3.89 -12.12
C LEU A 23 12.73 4.01 -13.33
N SER A 24 13.00 3.22 -14.37
CA SER A 24 12.08 3.06 -15.49
C SER A 24 10.80 2.35 -15.04
N ALA A 25 9.70 2.59 -15.75
CA ALA A 25 8.44 1.88 -15.51
C ALA A 25 8.61 0.36 -15.62
N SER A 26 9.45 -0.13 -16.54
CA SER A 26 9.76 -1.56 -16.68
C SER A 26 10.42 -2.13 -15.43
N LYS A 27 11.39 -1.40 -14.86
CA LYS A 27 12.09 -1.83 -13.65
C LYS A 27 11.16 -1.84 -12.43
N ILE A 28 10.27 -0.86 -12.32
CA ILE A 28 9.24 -0.84 -11.27
C ILE A 28 8.33 -2.06 -11.38
N LYS A 29 7.87 -2.42 -12.58
CA LYS A 29 7.03 -3.61 -12.79
C LYS A 29 7.74 -4.91 -12.41
N ILE A 30 9.02 -5.05 -12.74
CA ILE A 30 9.83 -6.23 -12.35
C ILE A 30 9.92 -6.32 -10.82
N LEU A 31 10.30 -5.24 -10.15
CA LEU A 31 10.41 -5.21 -8.68
C LEU A 31 9.06 -5.47 -8.00
N ALA A 32 7.97 -4.94 -8.55
CA ALA A 32 6.62 -5.20 -8.04
C ALA A 32 6.24 -6.68 -8.18
N LYS A 33 6.55 -7.30 -9.32
CA LYS A 33 6.32 -8.73 -9.56
C LYS A 33 7.14 -9.60 -8.61
N GLU A 34 8.41 -9.26 -8.38
CA GLU A 34 9.29 -9.97 -7.43
C GLU A 34 8.77 -9.89 -5.99
N LYS A 35 8.10 -8.79 -5.62
CA LYS A 35 7.53 -8.57 -4.28
C LYS A 35 6.09 -9.04 -4.10
N LEU A 36 5.41 -9.43 -5.18
CA LEU A 36 4.01 -9.82 -5.12
C LEU A 36 3.73 -11.01 -4.18
N PRO A 37 4.52 -12.10 -4.16
CA PRO A 37 4.27 -13.22 -3.25
C PRO A 37 4.31 -12.80 -1.77
N GLU A 38 5.35 -12.07 -1.36
CA GLU A 38 5.48 -11.52 -0.01
C GLU A 38 4.32 -10.56 0.33
N ALA A 39 3.86 -9.75 -0.63
CA ALA A 39 2.73 -8.85 -0.44
C ALA A 39 1.41 -9.60 -0.23
N LEU A 40 1.19 -10.71 -0.96
CA LEU A 40 0.00 -11.55 -0.83
C LEU A 40 -0.03 -12.31 0.50
N GLU A 41 1.12 -12.81 0.97
CA GLU A 41 1.24 -13.41 2.31
C GLU A 41 0.94 -12.39 3.41
N ASN A 42 1.54 -11.19 3.33
CA ASN A 42 1.26 -10.12 4.28
C ASN A 42 -0.21 -9.69 4.26
N PHE A 43 -0.84 -9.67 3.08
CA PHE A 43 -2.26 -9.35 2.95
C PHE A 43 -3.15 -10.44 3.56
N ASN A 44 -2.84 -11.72 3.32
CA ASN A 44 -3.52 -12.84 3.95
C ASN A 44 -3.44 -12.76 5.48
N ASP A 45 -2.26 -12.49 6.03
CA ASP A 45 -2.07 -12.33 7.48
C ASP A 45 -2.81 -11.10 8.03
N PHE A 46 -2.86 -10.02 7.28
CA PHE A 46 -3.61 -8.82 7.66
C PHE A 46 -5.12 -9.09 7.73
N LEU A 47 -5.67 -9.79 6.74
CA LEU A 47 -7.10 -10.12 6.68
C LEU A 47 -7.55 -11.06 7.81
N LYS A 48 -6.62 -11.82 8.42
CA LYS A 48 -6.91 -12.68 9.58
C LYS A 48 -7.17 -11.90 10.87
N ILE A 49 -6.97 -10.58 10.87
CA ILE A 49 -7.12 -9.73 12.06
C ILE A 49 -8.53 -9.15 12.08
N PRO A 50 -9.39 -9.54 13.04
CA PRO A 50 -10.64 -8.83 13.27
C PRO A 50 -10.36 -7.36 13.61
N ASN A 51 -11.01 -6.45 12.88
CA ASN A 51 -10.69 -5.02 12.91
C ASN A 51 -11.91 -4.10 13.10
N ASP A 52 -13.03 -4.59 13.62
CA ASP A 52 -14.23 -3.77 13.87
C ASP A 52 -13.92 -2.64 14.88
N GLY A 53 -14.11 -1.40 14.41
CA GLY A 53 -13.79 -0.17 15.15
C GLY A 53 -14.54 0.01 16.47
N HIS A 54 -15.65 -0.70 16.68
CA HIS A 54 -16.40 -0.66 17.95
C HIS A 54 -15.73 -1.46 19.06
N TYR A 55 -14.79 -2.35 18.74
CA TYR A 55 -14.12 -3.22 19.71
C TYR A 55 -12.68 -2.74 19.96
N PRO A 56 -12.39 -2.10 21.12
CA PRO A 56 -11.06 -1.54 21.39
C PRO A 56 -9.92 -2.56 21.31
N ILE A 57 -10.20 -3.84 21.61
CA ILE A 57 -9.21 -4.91 21.50
C ILE A 57 -8.83 -5.22 20.05
N GLN A 58 -9.80 -5.16 19.12
CA GLN A 58 -9.58 -5.37 17.69
C GLN A 58 -8.74 -4.22 17.12
N VAL A 59 -9.11 -2.98 17.45
CA VAL A 59 -8.32 -1.78 17.11
C VAL A 59 -6.88 -1.89 17.63
N LYS A 60 -6.69 -2.34 18.88
CA LYS A 60 -5.36 -2.54 19.47
C LYS A 60 -4.55 -3.61 18.76
N ASN A 61 -5.16 -4.73 18.36
CA ASN A 61 -4.48 -5.81 17.63
C ASN A 61 -4.06 -5.34 16.24
N ASN A 62 -4.94 -4.63 15.53
CA ASN A 62 -4.67 -4.04 14.23
C ASN A 62 -3.50 -3.04 14.30
N LEU A 63 -3.53 -2.12 15.28
CA LEU A 63 -2.44 -1.17 15.53
C LEU A 63 -1.10 -1.88 15.79
N LYS A 64 -1.09 -2.92 16.63
CA LYS A 64 0.13 -3.69 16.93
C LYS A 64 0.71 -4.37 15.70
N TRP A 65 -0.14 -4.91 14.84
CA TRP A 65 0.31 -5.54 13.61
C TRP A 65 0.94 -4.50 12.67
N CYS A 66 0.28 -3.36 12.45
CA CYS A 66 0.84 -2.28 11.63
C CYS A 66 2.17 -1.75 12.20
N ASP A 67 2.26 -1.56 13.51
CA ASP A 67 3.49 -1.13 14.18
C ASP A 67 4.65 -2.10 13.90
N SER A 68 4.39 -3.41 14.00
CA SER A 68 5.36 -4.45 13.67
C SER A 68 5.78 -4.41 12.21
N VAL A 69 4.84 -4.26 11.26
CA VAL A 69 5.15 -4.20 9.82
C VAL A 69 5.99 -2.98 9.47
N PHE A 70 5.58 -1.79 9.91
CA PHE A 70 6.33 -0.56 9.65
C PHE A 70 7.72 -0.59 10.33
N SER A 71 7.81 -1.11 11.55
CA SER A 71 9.09 -1.33 12.24
C SER A 71 10.04 -2.24 11.45
N LYS A 72 9.54 -3.38 10.93
CA LYS A 72 10.33 -4.29 10.07
C LYS A 72 10.80 -3.61 8.78
N LEU A 73 9.99 -2.70 8.23
CA LEU A 73 10.34 -1.87 7.07
C LEU A 73 11.27 -0.69 7.42
N LYS A 74 11.73 -0.59 8.66
CA LYS A 74 12.64 0.46 9.18
C LYS A 74 12.01 1.86 9.09
N PHE A 75 10.73 1.96 9.41
CA PHE A 75 10.08 3.23 9.75
C PHE A 75 10.19 3.46 11.25
N ASP A 76 10.32 4.72 11.64
CA ASP A 76 10.15 5.15 13.02
C ASP A 76 8.65 5.26 13.29
N THR A 77 8.14 4.48 14.24
CA THR A 77 6.71 4.46 14.58
C THR A 77 6.43 5.19 15.89
N LYS A 78 5.26 5.84 15.96
CA LYS A 78 4.75 6.51 17.16
C LYS A 78 3.25 6.34 17.25
N ILE A 79 2.78 5.90 18.41
CA ILE A 79 1.35 5.91 18.74
C ILE A 79 0.95 7.31 19.18
N LEU A 80 -0.03 7.88 18.49
CA LEU A 80 -0.64 9.16 18.84
C LEU A 80 -1.94 8.89 19.61
N LYS A 81 -1.98 9.32 20.88
CA LYS A 81 -3.19 9.24 21.69
C LYS A 81 -4.20 10.27 21.19
N THR A 82 -5.46 9.85 21.02
CA THR A 82 -6.57 10.74 20.66
C THR A 82 -7.70 10.59 21.69
N LYS A 83 -8.77 11.39 21.55
CA LYS A 83 -10.00 11.18 22.33
C LYS A 83 -10.76 9.92 21.91
N GLY A 84 -10.53 9.43 20.69
CA GLY A 84 -11.11 8.21 20.14
C GLY A 84 -10.06 7.12 19.97
N ALA A 85 -10.13 6.39 18.85
CA ALA A 85 -9.13 5.37 18.52
C ALA A 85 -7.73 5.99 18.40
N PRO A 86 -6.67 5.32 18.91
CA PRO A 86 -5.30 5.79 18.73
C PRO A 86 -4.90 5.73 17.25
N LEU A 87 -3.99 6.62 16.85
CA LEU A 87 -3.41 6.60 15.50
C LEU A 87 -1.98 6.05 15.54
N LEU A 88 -1.57 5.34 14.50
CA LEU A 88 -0.18 5.00 14.27
C LEU A 88 0.42 6.00 13.26
N PHE A 89 1.44 6.73 13.69
CA PHE A 89 2.27 7.53 12.80
C PHE A 89 3.55 6.75 12.49
N ALA A 90 3.82 6.50 11.22
CA ALA A 90 5.04 5.84 10.76
C ALA A 90 5.80 6.79 9.82
N GLU A 91 7.05 7.09 10.15
CA GLU A 91 7.90 8.02 9.40
C GLU A 91 9.15 7.33 8.88
N LYS A 92 9.55 7.64 7.64
CA LYS A 92 10.85 7.23 7.10
C LYS A 92 11.53 8.40 6.40
N LYS A 93 12.56 8.94 7.04
CA LYS A 93 13.34 10.05 6.49
C LYS A 93 14.39 9.53 5.52
N ILE A 94 14.24 9.87 4.25
CA ILE A 94 15.20 9.46 3.20
C ILE A 94 16.21 10.58 2.91
N SER A 95 15.75 11.82 2.74
CA SER A 95 16.61 12.98 2.50
C SER A 95 15.83 14.29 2.69
N ALA A 96 16.44 15.26 3.37
CA ALA A 96 15.86 16.61 3.51
C ALA A 96 15.72 17.38 2.18
N LYS A 97 16.38 16.92 1.11
CA LYS A 97 16.33 17.55 -0.23
C LYS A 97 15.19 17.00 -1.11
N LYS A 98 14.49 15.95 -0.67
CA LYS A 98 13.39 15.33 -1.43
C LYS A 98 12.05 15.84 -0.92
N LYS A 99 11.03 15.76 -1.78
CA LYS A 99 9.64 15.99 -1.38
C LYS A 99 9.19 14.91 -0.41
N THR A 100 8.34 15.30 0.54
CA THR A 100 7.68 14.40 1.49
C THR A 100 6.32 14.00 0.96
N VAL A 101 5.96 12.73 1.08
CA VAL A 101 4.62 12.22 0.76
C VAL A 101 3.99 11.70 2.04
N LEU A 102 2.76 12.12 2.33
CA LEU A 102 1.96 11.61 3.44
C LEU A 102 0.89 10.69 2.88
N PHE A 103 0.83 9.47 3.42
CA PHE A 103 -0.25 8.53 3.16
C PHE A 103 -1.18 8.50 4.37
N TYR A 104 -2.47 8.70 4.14
CA TYR A 104 -3.51 8.51 5.15
C TYR A 104 -4.27 7.22 4.81
N LEU A 105 -4.45 6.37 5.82
CA LEU A 105 -5.13 5.09 5.71
C LEU A 105 -6.08 4.92 6.90
N GLN A 106 -7.30 4.49 6.60
CA GLN A 106 -8.23 3.96 7.58
C GLN A 106 -8.20 2.43 7.46
N ILE A 107 -8.01 1.73 8.58
CA ILE A 107 -7.77 0.29 8.60
C ILE A 107 -8.74 -0.48 9.52
N ASP A 108 -9.60 0.22 10.25
CA ASP A 108 -10.73 -0.37 10.95
C ASP A 108 -11.83 -0.77 9.97
N GLY A 109 -12.53 -1.84 10.32
CA GLY A 109 -13.67 -2.39 9.61
C GLY A 109 -14.98 -2.00 10.26
N GLN A 110 -16.07 -2.28 9.55
CA GLN A 110 -17.43 -2.23 10.06
C GLN A 110 -17.83 -3.61 10.62
N PRO A 111 -18.89 -3.68 11.45
CA PRO A 111 -19.48 -4.95 11.84
C PRO A 111 -19.86 -5.81 10.63
N VAL A 112 -19.70 -7.13 10.75
CA VAL A 112 -20.00 -8.11 9.68
C VAL A 112 -20.93 -9.20 10.19
N ASP A 113 -21.92 -9.58 9.37
CA ASP A 113 -22.76 -10.76 9.62
C ASP A 113 -22.10 -11.98 9.00
N THR A 114 -21.51 -12.83 9.84
CA THR A 114 -20.79 -14.04 9.42
C THR A 114 -21.67 -15.03 8.65
N SER A 115 -23.00 -15.01 8.83
CA SER A 115 -23.94 -15.91 8.15
C SER A 115 -24.13 -15.59 6.66
N LYS A 116 -23.74 -14.39 6.22
CA LYS A 116 -23.86 -13.93 4.83
C LYS A 116 -22.63 -14.22 3.98
N TRP A 117 -21.59 -14.78 4.58
CA TRP A 117 -20.35 -15.08 3.88
C TRP A 117 -20.38 -16.47 3.27
N ASN A 118 -19.98 -16.57 2.00
CA ASN A 118 -19.77 -17.86 1.34
C ASN A 118 -18.40 -18.47 1.72
N GLN A 119 -18.07 -18.47 3.01
CA GLN A 119 -16.85 -19.03 3.60
C GLN A 119 -17.08 -19.16 5.11
N ALA A 120 -16.24 -19.92 5.81
CA ALA A 120 -16.42 -20.20 7.23
C ALA A 120 -16.48 -18.93 8.11
N ASN A 121 -15.66 -17.91 7.78
CA ASN A 121 -15.63 -16.64 8.48
C ASN A 121 -14.97 -15.54 7.61
N PRO A 122 -15.41 -14.26 7.68
CA PRO A 122 -14.75 -13.14 6.99
C PRO A 122 -13.27 -12.95 7.33
N PHE A 123 -12.86 -13.28 8.56
CA PHE A 123 -11.47 -13.19 9.02
C PHE A 123 -10.71 -14.50 8.88
N VAL A 124 -11.24 -15.45 8.10
CA VAL A 124 -10.51 -16.62 7.61
C VAL A 124 -10.42 -16.45 6.09
N PRO A 125 -9.35 -15.81 5.59
CA PRO A 125 -9.23 -15.53 4.17
C PRO A 125 -9.10 -16.83 3.38
N VAL A 126 -9.75 -16.87 2.23
CA VAL A 126 -9.70 -18.00 1.29
C VAL A 126 -9.43 -17.46 -0.10
N LEU A 127 -8.65 -18.20 -0.89
CA LEU A 127 -8.50 -17.93 -2.31
C LEU A 127 -9.64 -18.63 -3.06
N LYS A 128 -10.23 -17.96 -4.04
CA LYS A 128 -11.29 -18.55 -4.86
C LYS A 128 -10.96 -18.43 -6.34
N ALA A 129 -11.57 -19.28 -7.14
CA ALA A 129 -11.56 -19.13 -8.58
C ALA A 129 -12.98 -19.32 -9.12
N ASN A 130 -13.31 -18.59 -10.18
CA ASN A 130 -14.56 -18.79 -10.89
C ASN A 130 -14.48 -20.07 -11.73
N LYS A 131 -15.35 -21.03 -11.43
CA LYS A 131 -15.60 -22.20 -12.27
C LYS A 131 -17.06 -22.19 -12.68
N ASN A 132 -17.31 -21.92 -13.96
CA ASN A 132 -18.65 -21.93 -14.56
C ASN A 132 -19.68 -21.10 -13.78
N SER A 133 -19.34 -19.83 -13.49
CA SER A 133 -20.20 -18.89 -12.75
C SER A 133 -20.36 -19.20 -11.25
N THR A 134 -19.60 -20.16 -10.72
CA THR A 134 -19.53 -20.44 -9.28
C THR A 134 -18.13 -20.17 -8.74
N TRP A 135 -18.04 -19.60 -7.54
CA TRP A 135 -16.76 -19.32 -6.90
C TRP A 135 -16.40 -20.44 -5.94
N GLU A 136 -15.37 -21.20 -6.28
CA GLU A 136 -14.89 -22.33 -5.49
C GLU A 136 -13.61 -21.97 -4.76
N ILE A 137 -13.44 -22.48 -3.53
CA ILE A 137 -12.19 -22.33 -2.78
C ILE A 137 -11.11 -23.15 -3.48
N ILE A 138 -9.95 -22.54 -3.70
CA ILE A 138 -8.75 -23.17 -4.21
C ILE A 138 -7.62 -23.06 -3.18
N ASP A 139 -6.59 -23.88 -3.34
CA ASP A 139 -5.44 -23.86 -2.46
C ASP A 139 -4.73 -22.49 -2.53
N PHE A 140 -4.54 -21.87 -1.37
CA PHE A 140 -3.87 -20.57 -1.25
C PHE A 140 -2.40 -20.66 -1.69
N ASP A 141 -1.77 -21.83 -1.53
CA ASP A 141 -0.38 -22.07 -1.91
C ASP A 141 -0.13 -21.94 -3.42
N ARG A 142 -1.20 -21.92 -4.24
CA ARG A 142 -1.10 -21.60 -5.68
C ARG A 142 -0.47 -20.23 -5.94
N LEU A 143 -0.69 -19.26 -5.04
CA LEU A 143 -0.11 -17.91 -5.15
C LEU A 143 1.42 -17.88 -5.06
N GLN A 144 2.05 -18.98 -4.65
CA GLN A 144 3.51 -19.12 -4.61
C GLN A 144 4.12 -19.39 -5.99
N THR A 145 3.35 -20.00 -6.90
CA THR A 145 3.86 -20.46 -8.20
C THR A 145 3.18 -19.76 -9.37
N GLU A 146 1.95 -19.27 -9.18
CA GLU A 146 1.15 -18.62 -10.21
C GLU A 146 0.26 -17.52 -9.62
N PHE A 147 -0.17 -16.60 -10.49
CA PHE A 147 -1.10 -15.54 -10.14
C PHE A 147 -2.06 -15.32 -11.30
N ASP A 148 -3.33 -15.31 -10.98
CA ASP A 148 -4.42 -14.96 -11.89
C ASP A 148 -5.13 -13.72 -11.31
N PRO A 149 -5.21 -12.61 -12.07
CA PRO A 149 -5.89 -11.40 -11.62
C PRO A 149 -7.41 -11.56 -11.46
N ASP A 150 -7.99 -12.65 -11.96
CA ASP A 150 -9.43 -12.96 -11.86
C ASP A 150 -9.78 -13.91 -10.70
N TRP A 151 -8.81 -14.29 -9.86
CA TRP A 151 -9.05 -15.02 -8.61
C TRP A 151 -9.53 -14.12 -7.46
#